data_AF-Q8BJQ4-F1
#
_entry.id   AF-Q8BJQ4-F1
#
_cell.length_a   1.000
_cell.length_b   1.000
_cell.length_c   1.000
_cell.angle_alpha   90.00
_cell.angle_beta   90.00
_cell.angle_gamma   90.00
#
_symmetry.space_group_name_H-M   'P 1'
#
loop_
_entity.id
_entity.type
_entity.pdbx_description
1 polymer ?
#
loop_
_entity_poly.entity_id
_entity_poly.type
_entity_poly.pdbx_seq_one_letter_code
_entity_poly.pdbx_strand_id
1 'polypeptide(L)'
;MGVGKSKLDKCPLSWHKKDSVDADQDGHESDSKNSEEACLRGFVEQSSGSEPPTGEQDQPEAKGAGPEEQDEEEFLKFVILHAEDDTDEALRVQDLLQNDFGIRPGIVFAEMPCGRLHLQNLDDAVNGSAWTILLLTENFLRDTWCNFQFYTSLMNSVSRQHKYNSVIPMRPLNSPLPRERTPLALQTINALEEESQGFSTQVERIFRESVFERQQSIWKETRSVSQKQFIA
;
A
#
# COMPACT_ATOMS: atom_id res chain seq x y z
N MET A 1 -39.37 -7.56 -38.58
CA MET A 1 -39.07 -6.12 -38.71
C MET A 1 -37.89 -5.80 -37.80
N GLY A 2 -36.88 -5.08 -38.30
CA GLY A 2 -35.81 -4.48 -37.48
C GLY A 2 -34.46 -5.19 -37.48
N VAL A 3 -33.70 -5.06 -38.56
CA VAL A 3 -32.23 -5.21 -38.54
C VAL A 3 -31.62 -3.92 -37.98
N GLY A 4 -30.97 -3.99 -36.81
CA GLY A 4 -30.22 -2.89 -36.21
C GLY A 4 -28.74 -3.26 -36.11
N LYS A 5 -27.96 -2.94 -37.15
CA LYS A 5 -26.51 -3.06 -37.16
C LYS A 5 -25.90 -1.77 -36.59
N SER A 6 -25.31 -1.82 -35.41
CA SER A 6 -24.38 -0.79 -34.92
C SER A 6 -22.95 -1.28 -35.08
N LYS A 7 -22.26 -0.75 -36.10
CA LYS A 7 -20.79 -0.74 -36.18
C LYS A 7 -20.31 0.41 -35.29
N LEU A 8 -19.41 0.12 -34.34
CA LEU A 8 -18.60 1.15 -33.70
C LEU A 8 -17.13 0.85 -33.95
N ASP A 9 -16.45 1.92 -34.36
CA ASP A 9 -15.15 2.00 -35.00
C ASP A 9 -13.97 1.57 -34.11
N LYS A 10 -13.00 0.92 -34.77
CA LYS A 10 -11.66 0.65 -34.24
C LYS A 10 -10.82 1.92 -34.35
N CYS A 11 -10.46 2.55 -33.23
CA CYS A 11 -9.37 3.53 -33.18
C CYS A 11 -8.08 2.88 -32.65
N PRO A 12 -7.00 2.80 -33.45
CA PRO A 12 -5.72 2.26 -33.01
C PRO A 12 -4.84 3.34 -32.36
N LEU A 13 -4.55 3.19 -31.07
CA LEU A 13 -3.61 4.03 -30.33
C LEU A 13 -2.18 3.48 -30.50
N SER A 14 -1.44 3.99 -31.49
CA SER A 14 0.01 3.79 -31.62
C SER A 14 0.75 5.01 -31.06
N TRP A 15 1.22 4.92 -29.82
CA TRP A 15 2.12 5.92 -29.24
C TRP A 15 3.56 5.48 -29.48
N HIS A 16 4.11 5.93 -30.61
CA HIS A 16 5.54 5.86 -30.87
C HIS A 16 6.27 7.02 -30.19
N LYS A 17 7.19 6.62 -29.32
CA LYS A 17 8.37 7.32 -28.80
C LYS A 17 9.06 8.18 -29.88
N LYS A 18 9.34 9.44 -29.55
CA LYS A 18 10.39 10.25 -30.19
C LYS A 18 11.28 10.83 -29.11
N ASP A 19 12.57 10.63 -29.34
CA ASP A 19 13.70 10.98 -28.49
C ASP A 19 14.07 12.46 -28.56
N SER A 20 14.57 12.96 -27.42
CA SER A 20 15.82 13.72 -27.23
C SER A 20 16.19 14.89 -28.16
N VAL A 21 16.48 16.03 -27.53
CA VAL A 21 17.60 17.00 -27.71
C VAL A 21 17.12 18.36 -27.20
N ASP A 22 17.88 19.26 -26.60
CA ASP A 22 19.05 19.34 -25.70
C ASP A 22 19.19 20.86 -25.46
N ALA A 23 19.77 21.25 -24.31
CA ALA A 23 20.35 22.57 -23.99
C ALA A 23 19.55 23.87 -24.25
N ASP A 24 19.35 24.71 -23.22
CA ASP A 24 20.22 25.87 -22.97
C ASP A 24 19.78 26.73 -21.75
N GLN A 25 20.81 27.21 -21.02
CA GLN A 25 20.92 28.41 -20.16
C GLN A 25 20.01 28.59 -18.93
N ASP A 26 20.54 28.54 -17.71
CA ASP A 26 21.46 29.48 -17.02
C ASP A 26 20.71 30.68 -16.40
N GLY A 27 20.86 30.86 -15.09
CA GLY A 27 20.07 31.81 -14.30
C GLY A 27 20.31 31.76 -12.79
N HIS A 28 21.53 32.13 -12.39
CA HIS A 28 21.92 32.86 -11.17
C HIS A 28 21.09 32.73 -9.87
N GLU A 29 21.70 32.04 -8.89
CA GLU A 29 22.21 32.57 -7.61
C GLU A 29 21.52 33.78 -6.95
N SER A 30 21.01 33.57 -5.73
CA SER A 30 20.91 34.61 -4.69
C SER A 30 20.93 33.97 -3.30
N ASP A 31 22.07 34.17 -2.62
CA ASP A 31 22.30 33.97 -1.20
C ASP A 31 21.41 34.89 -0.34
N SER A 32 20.95 34.39 0.81
CA SER A 32 20.61 35.21 1.98
C SER A 32 20.82 34.42 3.27
N LYS A 33 21.99 34.65 3.87
CA LYS A 33 22.28 34.51 5.29
C LYS A 33 21.53 35.61 6.06
N ASN A 34 21.06 35.35 7.29
CA ASN A 34 21.58 35.94 8.54
C ASN A 34 20.61 35.79 9.75
N SER A 35 21.21 35.85 10.95
CA SER A 35 20.66 36.00 12.32
C SER A 35 20.14 34.69 12.96
N GLU A 36 20.78 34.03 13.92
CA GLU A 36 21.53 34.44 15.13
C GLU A 36 20.72 35.22 16.18
N GLU A 37 20.81 34.67 17.42
CA GLU A 37 20.62 35.24 18.76
C GLU A 37 19.21 35.47 19.34
N ALA A 38 18.90 34.79 20.46
CA ALA A 38 18.82 35.43 21.78
C ALA A 38 18.43 34.45 22.93
N CYS A 39 19.36 34.39 23.89
CA CYS A 39 19.31 33.97 25.28
C CYS A 39 18.01 34.25 26.08
N LEU A 40 17.58 33.31 26.93
CA LEU A 40 16.93 33.61 28.22
C LEU A 40 17.44 32.71 29.35
N ARG A 41 18.01 33.36 30.36
CA ARG A 41 18.58 32.84 31.61
C ARG A 41 17.50 32.66 32.70
N GLY A 42 17.65 31.59 33.48
CA GLY A 42 17.87 31.62 34.96
C GLY A 42 16.71 31.93 35.92
N PHE A 43 16.49 31.02 36.88
CA PHE A 43 16.09 31.19 38.30
C PHE A 43 16.45 29.85 38.99
N VAL A 44 17.31 29.68 40.02
CA VAL A 44 17.56 30.30 41.36
C VAL A 44 17.01 29.42 42.51
N GLU A 45 17.93 29.14 43.46
CA GLU A 45 17.81 28.72 44.89
C GLU A 45 17.22 27.33 45.24
N GLN A 46 18.00 26.39 45.78
CA GLN A 46 18.56 26.26 47.16
C GLN A 46 17.53 26.33 48.30
N SER A 47 17.26 25.18 48.92
CA SER A 47 17.05 25.09 50.37
C SER A 47 17.50 23.73 50.91
N SER A 48 18.15 23.80 52.06
CA SER A 48 18.82 22.77 52.85
C SER A 48 17.88 22.19 53.92
N GLY A 49 18.06 20.91 54.31
CA GLY A 49 17.62 20.46 55.63
C GLY A 49 17.41 18.96 55.84
N SER A 50 18.39 18.34 56.50
CA SER A 50 18.25 17.32 57.55
C SER A 50 18.07 15.83 57.20
N GLU A 51 18.89 15.05 57.92
CA GLU A 51 19.25 13.62 57.84
C GLU A 51 18.32 12.70 58.71
N PRO A 52 18.55 11.36 58.85
CA PRO A 52 17.56 10.29 58.57
C PRO A 52 17.04 9.55 59.85
N PRO A 53 16.27 8.43 59.73
CA PRO A 53 16.89 7.11 59.52
C PRO A 53 16.09 6.11 58.63
N THR A 54 16.88 5.32 57.88
CA THR A 54 16.80 3.85 57.74
C THR A 54 15.43 3.17 57.54
N GLY A 55 15.19 2.71 56.31
CA GLY A 55 14.16 1.71 55.99
C GLY A 55 14.15 1.38 54.50
N GLU A 56 14.91 0.33 54.15
CA GLU A 56 14.76 -0.53 52.97
C GLU A 56 14.60 0.14 51.59
N GLN A 57 15.76 0.25 50.94
CA GLN A 57 15.91 0.31 49.49
C GLN A 57 15.27 -0.91 48.84
N ASP A 58 14.19 -0.74 48.09
CA ASP A 58 13.99 -1.50 46.84
C ASP A 58 13.08 -0.69 45.91
N GLN A 59 13.70 0.29 45.25
CA GLN A 59 13.11 0.99 44.12
C GLN A 59 14.16 0.98 43.01
N PRO A 60 14.14 0.01 42.09
CA PRO A 60 14.71 0.22 40.78
C PRO A 60 13.69 1.07 40.01
N GLU A 61 14.07 2.34 39.93
CA GLU A 61 13.94 3.24 38.79
C GLU A 61 13.09 2.75 37.62
N ALA A 62 12.16 3.64 37.26
CA ALA A 62 11.59 3.82 35.93
C ALA A 62 12.35 3.05 34.86
N LYS A 63 11.86 1.86 34.52
CA LYS A 63 12.13 1.23 33.23
C LYS A 63 11.81 2.30 32.21
N GLY A 64 12.87 2.89 31.64
CA GLY A 64 12.78 3.68 30.44
C GLY A 64 11.88 2.90 29.49
N ALA A 65 10.86 3.57 28.98
CA ALA A 65 10.20 3.13 27.78
C ALA A 65 11.33 2.96 26.75
N GLY A 66 11.83 1.73 26.61
CA GLY A 66 12.61 1.35 25.46
C GLY A 66 11.81 1.76 24.24
N PRO A 67 12.48 2.18 23.14
CA PRO A 67 11.77 2.61 21.96
C PRO A 67 10.77 1.50 21.66
N GLU A 68 9.48 1.87 21.70
CA GLU A 68 8.39 1.00 21.28
C GLU A 68 8.92 0.32 20.04
N GLU A 69 8.99 -1.02 20.09
CA GLU A 69 9.42 -1.85 18.98
C GLU A 69 8.67 -1.29 17.78
N GLN A 70 9.35 -0.44 17.01
CA GLN A 70 8.81 0.10 15.79
C GLN A 70 8.81 -1.16 14.97
N ASP A 71 7.67 -1.86 14.98
CA ASP A 71 7.37 -2.93 14.07
C ASP A 71 7.98 -2.47 12.76
N GLU A 72 9.06 -3.14 12.34
CA GLU A 72 9.74 -2.80 11.11
C GLU A 72 8.70 -3.10 10.03
N GLU A 73 7.83 -2.12 9.75
CA GLU A 73 6.66 -2.29 8.91
C GLU A 73 7.19 -2.74 7.55
N GLU A 74 7.07 -4.02 7.28
CA GLU A 74 7.65 -4.63 6.10
C GLU A 74 6.81 -4.24 4.89
N PHE A 75 7.48 -3.78 3.82
CA PHE A 75 6.78 -3.49 2.58
C PHE A 75 6.37 -4.79 1.89
N LEU A 76 5.07 -5.06 1.86
CA LEU A 76 4.51 -6.29 1.36
C LEU A 76 4.55 -6.32 -0.17
N LYS A 77 4.73 -7.50 -0.75
CA LYS A 77 4.51 -7.68 -2.19
C LYS A 77 3.04 -7.51 -2.51
N PHE A 78 2.15 -8.17 -1.79
CA PHE A 78 0.72 -8.02 -2.06
C PHE A 78 -0.15 -8.07 -0.82
N VAL A 79 -1.33 -7.48 -0.94
CA VAL A 79 -2.45 -7.68 -0.02
C VAL A 79 -3.65 -8.22 -0.80
N ILE A 80 -4.36 -9.19 -0.22
CA ILE A 80 -5.61 -9.71 -0.75
C ILE A 80 -6.78 -9.08 -0.02
N LEU A 81 -7.65 -8.43 -0.79
CA LEU A 81 -8.96 -7.95 -0.34
C LEU A 81 -10.02 -8.93 -0.81
N HIS A 82 -10.86 -9.39 0.11
CA HIS A 82 -11.88 -10.41 -0.11
C HIS A 82 -13.14 -10.04 0.67
N ALA A 83 -14.26 -10.69 0.33
CA ALA A 83 -15.46 -10.62 1.15
C ALA A 83 -15.27 -11.44 2.44
N GLU A 84 -15.93 -11.06 3.52
CA GLU A 84 -15.82 -11.71 4.84
C GLU A 84 -15.97 -13.25 4.77
N ASP A 85 -16.94 -13.73 3.97
CA ASP A 85 -17.25 -15.15 3.78
C ASP A 85 -16.19 -15.92 2.97
N ASP A 86 -15.24 -15.25 2.32
CA ASP A 86 -14.24 -15.87 1.44
C ASP A 86 -12.82 -15.88 2.04
N THR A 87 -12.71 -15.76 3.37
CA THR A 87 -11.41 -15.75 4.05
C THR A 87 -10.58 -17.00 3.73
N ASP A 88 -11.21 -18.18 3.73
CA ASP A 88 -10.53 -19.45 3.42
C ASP A 88 -9.98 -19.47 1.98
N GLU A 89 -10.74 -18.90 1.02
CA GLU A 89 -10.31 -18.81 -0.37
C GLU A 89 -9.18 -17.79 -0.55
N ALA A 90 -9.22 -16.69 0.22
CA ALA A 90 -8.14 -15.71 0.24
C ALA A 90 -6.83 -16.31 0.77
N LEU A 91 -6.89 -17.11 1.84
CA LEU A 91 -5.74 -17.84 2.38
C LEU A 91 -5.19 -18.86 1.37
N ARG A 92 -6.07 -19.62 0.70
CA ARG A 92 -5.65 -20.56 -0.35
C ARG A 92 -4.91 -19.84 -1.49
N VAL A 93 -5.41 -18.68 -1.91
CA VAL A 93 -4.77 -17.85 -2.95
C VAL A 93 -3.45 -17.25 -2.46
N GLN A 94 -3.38 -16.81 -1.20
CA GLN A 94 -2.14 -16.37 -0.60
C GLN A 94 -1.09 -17.49 -0.65
N ASP A 95 -1.45 -18.69 -0.20
CA ASP A 95 -0.56 -19.85 -0.24
C ASP A 95 -0.15 -20.21 -1.66
N LEU A 96 -1.07 -20.17 -2.62
CA LEU A 96 -0.77 -20.39 -4.04
C LEU A 96 0.30 -19.40 -4.55
N LEU A 97 0.11 -18.10 -4.32
CA LEU A 97 1.05 -17.09 -4.80
C LEU A 97 2.39 -17.15 -4.07
N GLN A 98 2.38 -17.43 -2.76
CA GLN A 98 3.60 -17.49 -1.95
C GLN A 98 4.39 -18.78 -2.17
N ASN A 99 3.74 -19.94 -2.25
CA ASN A 99 4.39 -21.25 -2.31
C ASN A 99 4.71 -21.65 -3.74
N ASP A 100 3.77 -21.52 -4.66
CA ASP A 100 3.95 -22.04 -6.02
C ASP A 100 4.68 -21.03 -6.91
N PHE A 101 4.49 -19.73 -6.68
CA PHE A 101 5.12 -18.65 -7.46
C PHE A 101 6.23 -17.89 -6.71
N GLY A 102 6.43 -18.15 -5.41
CA GLY A 102 7.48 -17.51 -4.63
C GLY A 102 7.26 -16.00 -4.38
N ILE A 103 6.03 -15.50 -4.54
CA ILE A 103 5.73 -14.09 -4.35
C ILE A 103 5.55 -13.83 -2.86
N ARG A 104 6.59 -13.39 -2.16
CA ARG A 104 6.57 -13.13 -0.71
C ARG A 104 7.21 -11.79 -0.36
N PRO A 105 6.80 -11.13 0.74
CA PRO A 105 5.68 -11.50 1.62
C PRO A 105 4.33 -11.01 1.08
N GLY A 106 3.28 -11.77 1.31
CA GLY A 106 1.90 -11.36 1.02
C GLY A 106 0.97 -11.64 2.20
N ILE A 107 -0.06 -10.83 2.37
CA ILE A 107 -1.01 -10.95 3.50
C ILE A 107 -2.46 -10.92 3.01
N VAL A 108 -3.34 -11.57 3.77
CA VAL A 108 -4.80 -11.39 3.65
C VAL A 108 -5.21 -10.23 4.55
N PHE A 109 -6.04 -9.30 4.05
CA PHE A 109 -6.43 -8.12 4.82
C PHE A 109 -7.10 -8.45 6.15
N ALA A 110 -7.85 -9.55 6.23
CA ALA A 110 -8.45 -10.03 7.49
C ALA A 110 -7.43 -10.42 8.56
N GLU A 111 -6.20 -10.80 8.19
CA GLU A 111 -5.12 -11.15 9.11
C GLU A 111 -4.20 -9.98 9.47
N MET A 112 -4.39 -8.82 8.82
CA MET A 112 -3.53 -7.67 9.05
C MET A 112 -3.72 -7.11 10.47
N PRO A 113 -2.65 -6.75 11.20
CA PRO A 113 -2.76 -6.17 12.52
C PRO A 113 -3.59 -4.87 12.48
N CYS A 114 -4.81 -4.94 13.01
CA CYS A 114 -5.76 -3.84 13.03
C CYS A 114 -5.61 -3.03 14.33
N GLY A 115 -4.76 -2.01 14.31
CA GLY A 115 -4.60 -1.08 15.44
C GLY A 115 -5.47 0.18 15.35
N ARG A 116 -6.03 0.48 14.17
CA ARG A 116 -6.66 1.77 13.85
C ARG A 116 -8.09 1.62 13.30
N LEU A 117 -8.70 2.74 12.92
CA LEU A 117 -9.98 2.79 12.22
C LEU A 117 -9.90 1.99 10.92
N HIS A 118 -10.99 1.32 10.55
CA HIS A 118 -11.04 0.39 9.41
C HIS A 118 -10.54 0.99 8.08
N LEU A 119 -10.88 2.26 7.82
CA LEU A 119 -10.41 2.99 6.64
C LEU A 119 -8.91 3.27 6.65
N GLN A 120 -8.34 3.50 7.83
CA GLN A 120 -6.89 3.70 7.98
C GLN A 120 -6.16 2.36 7.78
N ASN A 121 -6.69 1.27 8.35
CA ASN A 121 -6.11 -0.07 8.12
C ASN A 121 -6.11 -0.41 6.62
N LEU A 122 -7.20 -0.09 5.90
CA LEU A 122 -7.26 -0.28 4.45
C LEU A 122 -6.23 0.58 3.70
N ASP A 123 -6.10 1.86 4.06
CA ASP A 123 -5.11 2.73 3.43
C ASP A 123 -3.68 2.26 3.71
N ASP A 124 -3.39 1.87 4.95
CA ASP A 124 -2.11 1.29 5.36
C ASP A 124 -1.82 -0.02 4.60
N ALA A 125 -2.81 -0.91 4.44
CA ALA A 125 -2.69 -2.14 3.67
C ALA A 125 -2.38 -1.90 2.19
N VAL A 126 -3.15 -1.02 1.56
CA VAL A 126 -3.01 -0.70 0.12
C VAL A 126 -1.71 0.06 -0.12
N ASN A 127 -1.29 0.94 0.79
CA ASN A 127 -0.08 1.73 0.64
C ASN A 127 1.18 0.95 0.99
N GLY A 128 1.11 0.09 2.01
CA GLY A 128 2.17 -0.81 2.47
C GLY A 128 2.40 -2.03 1.58
N SER A 129 1.61 -2.22 0.52
CA SER A 129 1.76 -3.33 -0.42
C SER A 129 2.06 -2.88 -1.84
N ALA A 130 2.89 -3.60 -2.59
CA ALA A 130 3.13 -3.31 -4.00
C ALA A 130 1.88 -3.52 -4.87
N TRP A 131 1.19 -4.64 -4.68
CA TRP A 131 -0.04 -4.98 -5.38
C TRP A 131 -1.21 -5.16 -4.42
N THR A 132 -2.40 -4.82 -4.91
CA THR A 132 -3.66 -5.06 -4.20
C THR A 132 -4.49 -6.00 -5.05
N ILE A 133 -4.65 -7.23 -4.56
CA ILE A 133 -5.42 -8.26 -5.24
C ILE A 133 -6.86 -8.17 -4.75
N LEU A 134 -7.81 -8.03 -5.68
CA LEU A 134 -9.23 -8.08 -5.37
C LEU A 134 -9.77 -9.45 -5.71
N LEU A 135 -10.19 -10.21 -4.70
CA LEU A 135 -10.74 -11.54 -4.90
C LEU A 135 -12.18 -11.45 -5.43
N LEU A 136 -12.35 -11.79 -6.71
CA LEU A 136 -13.62 -11.72 -7.41
C LEU A 136 -14.40 -13.03 -7.29
N THR A 137 -15.12 -13.16 -6.17
CA THR A 137 -16.05 -14.27 -5.89
C THR A 137 -17.51 -13.83 -6.06
N GLU A 138 -18.44 -14.78 -5.97
CA GLU A 138 -19.87 -14.43 -5.90
C GLU A 138 -20.25 -13.55 -4.68
N ASN A 139 -19.49 -13.62 -3.59
CA ASN A 139 -19.74 -12.84 -2.38
C ASN A 139 -19.16 -11.43 -2.46
N PHE A 140 -18.18 -11.18 -3.35
CA PHE A 140 -17.58 -9.86 -3.59
C PHE A 140 -18.63 -8.75 -3.80
N LEU A 141 -19.68 -9.01 -4.58
CA LEU A 141 -20.74 -8.02 -4.82
C LEU A 141 -21.79 -7.95 -3.70
N ARG A 142 -21.89 -9.00 -2.88
CA ARG A 142 -22.87 -9.06 -1.77
C ARG A 142 -22.36 -8.28 -0.57
N ASP A 143 -21.05 -8.24 -0.39
CA ASP A 143 -20.41 -7.51 0.69
C ASP A 143 -20.29 -6.01 0.35
N THR A 144 -21.00 -5.17 1.10
CA THR A 144 -20.94 -3.71 0.96
C THR A 144 -19.55 -3.18 1.33
N TRP A 145 -18.88 -3.84 2.28
CA TRP A 145 -17.53 -3.48 2.68
C TRP A 145 -16.52 -3.79 1.56
N CYS A 146 -16.59 -4.96 0.94
CA CYS A 146 -15.75 -5.31 -0.20
C CYS A 146 -15.93 -4.32 -1.37
N ASN A 147 -17.17 -3.89 -1.65
CA ASN A 147 -17.43 -2.83 -2.63
C ASN A 147 -16.73 -1.50 -2.27
N PHE A 148 -16.74 -1.11 -1.00
CA PHE A 148 -16.05 0.11 -0.56
C PHE A 148 -14.51 -0.02 -0.67
N GLN A 149 -13.97 -1.16 -0.22
CA GLN A 149 -12.54 -1.46 -0.35
C GLN A 149 -12.09 -1.39 -1.81
N PHE A 150 -12.89 -1.98 -2.69
CA PHE A 150 -12.70 -1.95 -4.13
C PHE A 150 -12.56 -0.53 -4.69
N TYR A 151 -13.51 0.37 -4.40
CA TYR A 151 -13.44 1.75 -4.89
C TYR A 151 -12.20 2.47 -4.35
N THR A 152 -11.88 2.28 -3.08
CA THR A 152 -10.71 2.92 -2.45
C THR A 152 -9.40 2.44 -3.09
N SER A 153 -9.22 1.13 -3.23
CA SER A 153 -8.03 0.54 -3.87
C SER A 153 -7.89 0.99 -5.32
N LEU A 154 -8.99 1.02 -6.07
CA LEU A 154 -8.99 1.50 -7.45
C LEU A 154 -8.60 2.97 -7.52
N MET A 155 -9.19 3.83 -6.68
CA MET A 155 -8.86 5.27 -6.64
C MET A 155 -7.40 5.51 -6.23
N ASN A 156 -6.85 4.69 -5.33
CA ASN A 156 -5.43 4.73 -4.97
C ASN A 156 -4.52 4.42 -6.17
N SER A 157 -4.87 3.43 -7.00
CA SER A 157 -4.08 3.09 -8.20
C SER A 157 -4.12 4.17 -9.29
N VAL A 158 -5.24 4.89 -9.41
CA VAL A 158 -5.42 5.95 -10.42
C VAL A 158 -4.79 7.26 -9.97
N SER A 159 -4.87 7.59 -8.68
CA SER A 159 -4.35 8.85 -8.13
C SER A 159 -2.84 8.85 -7.92
N ARG A 160 -2.22 7.70 -7.66
CA ARG A 160 -0.78 7.60 -7.34
C ARG A 160 -0.01 6.96 -8.49
N GLN A 161 0.89 7.73 -9.11
CA GLN A 161 1.71 7.27 -10.24
C GLN A 161 2.49 5.98 -9.95
N HIS A 162 2.94 5.78 -8.71
CA HIS A 162 3.66 4.56 -8.31
C HIS A 162 2.73 3.35 -8.09
N LYS A 163 1.42 3.56 -7.89
CA LYS A 163 0.40 2.51 -7.78
C LYS A 163 -0.31 2.25 -9.12
N TYR A 164 0.15 2.84 -10.22
CA TYR A 164 -0.45 2.60 -11.53
C TYR A 164 -0.45 1.10 -11.87
N ASN A 165 -1.64 0.55 -12.16
CA ASN A 165 -1.88 -0.89 -12.37
C ASN A 165 -1.48 -1.79 -11.19
N SER A 166 -1.50 -1.29 -9.94
CA SER A 166 -1.26 -2.13 -8.75
C SER A 166 -2.48 -2.94 -8.33
N VAL A 167 -3.68 -2.52 -8.75
CA VAL A 167 -4.93 -3.24 -8.45
C VAL A 167 -5.12 -4.36 -9.46
N ILE A 168 -5.12 -5.59 -8.95
CA ILE A 168 -5.22 -6.82 -9.72
C ILE A 168 -6.52 -7.53 -9.35
N PRO A 169 -7.59 -7.39 -10.13
CA PRO A 169 -8.73 -8.28 -9.98
C PRO A 169 -8.29 -9.73 -10.22
N MET A 170 -8.67 -10.66 -9.34
CA MET A 170 -8.36 -12.07 -9.45
C MET A 170 -9.63 -12.90 -9.34
N ARG A 171 -9.89 -13.77 -10.32
CA ARG A 171 -10.94 -14.78 -10.28
C ARG A 171 -10.35 -16.09 -9.78
N PRO A 172 -10.70 -16.52 -8.56
CA PRO A 172 -10.22 -17.77 -8.01
C PRO A 172 -10.92 -18.98 -8.65
N LEU A 173 -10.42 -20.18 -8.36
CA LEU A 173 -11.01 -21.44 -8.82
C LEU A 173 -12.41 -21.69 -8.21
N ASN A 174 -12.62 -21.35 -6.94
CA ASN A 174 -13.87 -21.62 -6.24
C ASN A 174 -14.81 -20.41 -6.28
N SER A 175 -16.08 -20.64 -6.65
CA SER A 175 -17.14 -19.61 -6.70
C SER A 175 -16.73 -18.29 -7.40
N PRO A 176 -16.13 -18.33 -8.61
CA PRO A 176 -15.66 -17.12 -9.28
C PRO A 176 -16.81 -16.20 -9.68
N LEU A 177 -16.60 -14.89 -9.59
CA LEU A 177 -17.54 -13.89 -10.10
C LEU A 177 -17.55 -13.93 -11.64
N PRO A 178 -18.71 -14.19 -12.29
CA PRO A 178 -18.80 -14.16 -13.74
C PRO A 178 -18.41 -12.80 -14.32
N ARG A 179 -17.80 -12.81 -15.51
CA ARG A 179 -17.34 -11.59 -16.20
C ARG A 179 -18.48 -10.60 -16.42
N GLU A 180 -19.68 -11.09 -16.69
CA GLU A 180 -20.88 -10.30 -16.94
C GLU A 180 -21.35 -9.53 -15.69
N ARG A 181 -21.06 -10.07 -14.51
CA ARG A 181 -21.39 -9.43 -13.22
C ARG A 181 -20.26 -8.54 -12.69
N THR A 182 -19.08 -8.61 -13.29
CA THR A 182 -17.93 -7.80 -12.86
C THR A 182 -18.23 -6.31 -13.09
N PRO A 183 -18.01 -5.42 -12.11
CA PRO A 183 -18.23 -3.98 -12.28
C PRO A 183 -17.43 -3.42 -13.48
N LEU A 184 -18.02 -2.48 -14.22
CA LEU A 184 -17.45 -1.95 -15.47
C LEU A 184 -16.00 -1.46 -15.32
N ALA A 185 -15.67 -0.85 -14.19
CA ALA A 185 -14.32 -0.34 -13.93
C ALA A 185 -13.25 -1.45 -13.78
N LEU A 186 -13.64 -2.68 -13.39
CA LEU A 186 -12.72 -3.82 -13.37
C LEU A 186 -12.68 -4.56 -14.71
N GLN A 187 -13.73 -4.46 -15.53
CA GLN A 187 -13.72 -5.03 -16.88
C GLN A 187 -12.64 -4.39 -17.77
N THR A 188 -12.23 -3.15 -17.46
CA THR A 188 -11.13 -2.47 -18.18
C THR A 188 -9.74 -2.93 -17.75
N ILE A 189 -9.64 -3.72 -16.68
CA ILE A 189 -8.38 -4.24 -16.14
C ILE A 189 -8.31 -5.73 -16.44
N ASN A 190 -7.13 -6.22 -16.84
CA ASN A 190 -6.94 -7.65 -17.04
C ASN A 190 -6.99 -8.34 -15.68
N ALA A 191 -8.04 -9.13 -15.47
CA ALA A 191 -8.15 -9.95 -14.28
C ALA A 191 -7.28 -11.20 -14.40
N LEU A 192 -6.65 -11.57 -13.30
CA LEU A 192 -5.95 -12.83 -13.15
C LEU A 192 -6.98 -13.96 -13.03
N GLU A 193 -6.93 -14.96 -13.91
CA GLU A 193 -7.91 -16.05 -13.96
C GLU A 193 -7.23 -17.37 -13.66
N GLU A 194 -7.54 -17.97 -12.51
CA GLU A 194 -6.91 -19.21 -12.04
C GLU A 194 -7.28 -20.43 -12.88
N GLU A 195 -8.52 -20.49 -13.38
CA GLU A 195 -8.98 -21.56 -14.29
C GLU A 195 -8.31 -21.51 -15.68
N SER A 196 -7.68 -20.38 -16.03
CA SER A 196 -7.09 -20.19 -17.35
C SER A 196 -5.75 -20.92 -17.46
N GLN A 197 -5.52 -21.59 -18.60
CA GLN A 197 -4.23 -22.20 -18.91
C GLN A 197 -3.07 -21.19 -18.92
N GLY A 198 -3.37 -19.90 -19.08
CA GLY A 198 -2.39 -18.81 -19.03
C GLY A 198 -2.18 -18.21 -17.64
N PHE A 199 -2.75 -18.77 -16.57
CA PHE A 199 -2.63 -18.23 -15.21
C PHE A 199 -1.17 -17.96 -14.81
N SER A 200 -0.29 -18.96 -14.94
CA SER A 200 1.13 -18.82 -14.59
C SER A 200 1.81 -17.66 -15.34
N THR A 201 1.59 -17.55 -16.64
CA THR A 201 2.13 -16.45 -17.46
C THR A 201 1.57 -15.09 -17.05
N GLN A 202 0.32 -15.01 -16.60
CA GLN A 202 -0.26 -13.78 -16.07
C GLN A 202 0.40 -13.38 -14.77
N VAL A 203 0.61 -14.33 -13.85
CA VAL A 203 1.30 -14.12 -12.58
C VAL A 203 2.72 -13.57 -12.83
N GLU A 204 3.54 -14.26 -13.63
CA GLU A 204 4.90 -13.82 -13.95
C GLU A 204 4.94 -12.43 -14.62
N ARG A 205 3.93 -12.11 -15.43
CA ARG A 205 3.84 -10.81 -16.10
C ARG A 205 3.49 -9.67 -15.14
N ILE A 206 2.64 -9.93 -14.15
CA ILE A 206 2.14 -8.94 -13.20
C ILE A 206 3.16 -8.70 -12.09
N PHE A 207 3.65 -9.77 -11.46
CA PHE A 207 4.51 -9.71 -10.26
C PHE A 207 5.98 -9.63 -10.63
N ARG A 208 6.35 -8.58 -11.39
CA ARG A 208 7.75 -8.33 -11.76
C ARG A 208 8.51 -7.70 -10.62
N GLU A 209 9.69 -8.25 -10.31
CA GLU A 209 10.54 -7.73 -9.25
C GLU A 209 10.92 -6.26 -9.46
N SER A 210 11.16 -5.83 -10.70
CA SER A 210 11.47 -4.42 -11.00
C SER A 210 10.33 -3.45 -10.65
N VAL A 211 9.07 -3.90 -10.69
CA VAL A 211 7.94 -3.09 -10.26
C VAL A 211 7.90 -3.02 -8.74
N PHE A 212 8.13 -4.14 -8.06
CA PHE A 212 8.23 -4.20 -6.60
C PHE A 212 9.35 -3.30 -6.07
N GLU A 213 10.58 -3.43 -6.57
CA GLU A 213 11.73 -2.62 -6.16
C GLU A 213 11.47 -1.12 -6.34
N ARG A 214 10.84 -0.74 -7.47
CA ARG A 214 10.48 0.65 -7.74
C ARG A 214 9.45 1.18 -6.73
N GLN A 215 8.41 0.41 -6.44
CA GLN A 215 7.38 0.80 -5.48
C GLN A 215 7.94 0.82 -4.05
N GLN A 216 8.77 -0.14 -3.69
CA GLN A 216 9.45 -0.17 -2.39
C GLN A 216 10.37 1.03 -2.22
N SER A 217 11.11 1.42 -3.27
CA SER A 217 11.99 2.60 -3.23
C SER A 217 11.18 3.89 -2.99
N ILE A 218 10.07 4.06 -3.70
CA ILE A 218 9.17 5.23 -3.54
C ILE A 218 8.51 5.21 -2.15
N TRP A 219 8.14 4.04 -1.64
CA TRP A 219 7.58 3.88 -0.30
C TRP A 219 8.59 4.27 0.79
N LYS A 220 9.85 3.80 0.67
CA LYS A 220 10.95 4.18 1.57
C LYS A 220 11.22 5.69 1.53
N GLU A 221 11.24 6.28 0.34
CA GLU A 221 11.46 7.73 0.17
C GLU A 221 10.34 8.55 0.83
N THR A 222 9.08 8.20 0.56
CA THR A 222 7.90 8.88 1.13
C THR A 222 7.92 8.83 2.66
N ARG A 223 8.29 7.68 3.25
CA ARG A 223 8.40 7.53 4.71
C ARG A 223 9.54 8.36 5.29
N SER A 224 10.69 8.41 4.60
CA SER A 224 11.84 9.20 5.04
C SER A 224 11.56 10.72 5.07
N VAL A 225 10.72 11.21 4.16
CA VAL A 225 10.30 12.62 4.12
C VAL A 225 9.33 12.93 5.25
N SER A 226 8.33 12.06 5.49
CA SER A 226 7.38 12.23 6.59
C SER A 226 8.08 12.21 7.95
N GLN A 227 9.05 11.32 8.17
CA GLN A 227 9.78 11.25 9.43
C GLN A 227 10.65 12.49 9.67
N LYS A 228 11.22 13.10 8.62
CA LYS A 228 11.98 14.36 8.74
C LYS A 228 11.09 15.57 9.04
N GLN A 229 9.85 15.60 8.55
CA GLN A 229 8.90 16.69 8.83
C GLN A 229 8.38 16.69 10.28
N PHE A 230 8.40 15.56 10.98
CA PHE A 230 8.02 15.49 12.40
C PHE A 230 9.16 15.81 13.38
N ILE A 231 10.42 15.84 12.90
CA ILE A 231 11.60 16.10 13.74
C ILE A 231 12.06 17.57 13.63
N ALA A 232 11.58 18.32 12.63
CA ALA A 232 11.85 19.76 12.47
C ALA A 232 10.79 20.61 13.18
#